data_AF-H0HX15-F1
#
_entry.id   AF-H0HX15-F1
#
_cell.length_a   1.000
_cell.length_b   1.000
_cell.length_c   1.000
_cell.angle_alpha   90.00
_cell.angle_beta   90.00
_cell.angle_gamma   90.00
#
_symmetry.space_group_name_H-M   'P 1'
#
loop_
_entity.id
_entity.type
_entity.pdbx_description
1 polymer ?
#
loop_
_entity_poly.entity_id
_entity_poly.type
_entity_poly.pdbx_seq_one_letter_code
_entity_poly.pdbx_strand_id
1 'polypeptide(L)'
;MRRTGTKRPSVPAPTGSISPGGTTCTCRSARGRISAWGAALARLELRCAFPALFVRLEDLALTIAAEDVVYMPSYVIRCPQRLPVTFRPSVA
;
A
#
# COMPACT_ATOMS: atom_id res chain seq x y z
N MET A 1 -33.85 29.31 -13.34
CA MET A 1 -32.93 28.38 -14.02
C MET A 1 -32.18 27.55 -12.97
N ARG A 2 -32.47 26.25 -12.85
CA ARG A 2 -31.82 25.33 -11.90
C ARG A 2 -30.56 24.74 -12.56
N ARG A 3 -29.38 24.92 -11.97
CA ARG A 3 -28.18 24.16 -12.35
C ARG A 3 -28.20 22.82 -11.61
N THR A 4 -28.51 21.76 -12.34
CA THR A 4 -28.46 20.38 -11.86
C THR A 4 -27.02 19.99 -11.57
N GLY A 5 -26.71 19.69 -10.32
CA GLY A 5 -25.40 19.18 -9.91
C GLY A 5 -25.12 17.83 -10.57
N THR A 6 -24.04 17.76 -11.34
CA THR A 6 -23.49 16.52 -11.87
C THR A 6 -22.91 15.71 -10.71
N LYS A 7 -23.68 14.75 -10.21
CA LYS A 7 -23.25 13.72 -9.26
C LYS A 7 -22.08 12.96 -9.89
N ARG A 8 -20.86 13.12 -9.34
CA ARG A 8 -19.71 12.29 -9.72
C ARG A 8 -20.10 10.81 -9.54
N PRO A 9 -19.86 9.93 -10.52
CA PRO A 9 -20.07 8.50 -10.32
C PRO A 9 -19.08 8.01 -9.24
N SER A 10 -19.62 7.49 -8.14
CA SER A 10 -18.86 6.82 -7.10
C SER A 10 -18.33 5.50 -7.65
N VAL A 11 -17.01 5.38 -7.77
CA VAL A 11 -16.36 4.11 -8.08
C VAL A 11 -16.54 3.18 -6.88
N PRO A 12 -17.10 1.97 -7.02
CA PRO A 12 -17.23 1.04 -5.91
C PRO A 12 -15.86 0.61 -5.40
N ALA A 13 -15.71 0.52 -4.08
CA ALA A 13 -14.50 0.06 -3.42
C ALA A 13 -14.17 -1.39 -3.85
N PRO A 14 -12.90 -1.74 -4.08
CA PRO A 14 -12.53 -3.11 -4.41
C PRO A 14 -12.79 -4.04 -3.22
N THR A 15 -13.74 -4.97 -3.38
CA THR A 15 -14.05 -6.05 -2.43
C THR A 15 -12.99 -7.16 -2.49
N GLY A 16 -11.75 -6.82 -2.13
CA GLY A 16 -10.67 -7.80 -2.02
C GLY A 16 -10.28 -8.00 -0.56
N SER A 17 -10.37 -9.23 -0.06
CA SER A 17 -9.79 -9.60 1.24
C SER A 17 -8.35 -10.06 1.08
N ILE A 18 -7.45 -9.60 1.95
CA ILE A 18 -6.07 -10.09 2.03
C ILE A 18 -6.01 -11.15 3.12
N SER A 19 -5.55 -12.35 2.80
CA SER A 19 -5.32 -13.42 3.77
C SER A 19 -3.82 -13.60 4.02
N PRO A 20 -3.32 -13.35 5.24
CA PRO A 20 -1.94 -13.66 5.62
C PRO A 20 -1.79 -15.18 5.64
N GLY A 21 -1.25 -15.75 4.57
CA GLY A 21 -1.21 -17.21 4.33
C GLY A 21 -1.67 -17.62 2.93
N GLY A 22 -2.18 -16.69 2.12
CA GLY A 22 -2.43 -16.95 0.71
C GLY A 22 -1.16 -17.37 -0.01
N THR A 23 -1.19 -18.53 -0.68
CA THR A 23 -0.06 -19.12 -1.42
C THR A 23 0.37 -18.29 -2.64
N THR A 24 -0.40 -17.26 -3.00
CA THR A 24 -0.22 -16.49 -4.23
C THR A 24 0.19 -15.04 -3.91
N CYS A 25 1.50 -14.79 -3.86
CA CYS A 25 2.04 -13.42 -3.88
C CYS A 25 2.07 -12.91 -5.34
N THR A 26 0.97 -12.31 -5.79
CA THR A 26 0.96 -11.63 -7.10
C THR A 26 1.55 -10.24 -6.97
N CYS A 27 2.84 -10.11 -7.27
CA CYS A 27 3.35 -8.81 -7.69
C CYS A 27 2.60 -8.46 -8.97
N ARG A 28 1.82 -7.37 -8.97
CA ARG A 28 1.18 -6.87 -10.20
C ARG A 28 2.24 -6.19 -11.08
N SER A 29 3.28 -6.94 -11.44
CA SER A 29 4.11 -6.62 -12.60
C SER A 29 3.19 -6.57 -13.81
N ALA A 30 3.50 -5.70 -14.77
CA ALA A 30 2.76 -5.62 -16.02
C ALA A 30 2.52 -7.05 -16.55
N ARG A 31 1.26 -7.47 -16.63
CA ARG A 31 0.90 -8.77 -17.21
C ARG A 31 1.12 -8.64 -18.71
N GLY A 32 2.24 -9.15 -19.22
CA GLY A 32 2.64 -9.04 -20.63
C GLY A 32 4.13 -9.29 -20.85
N ARG A 33 4.60 -9.11 -22.10
CA ARG A 33 5.99 -9.36 -22.55
C ARG A 33 7.03 -8.34 -22.03
N ILE A 34 6.68 -7.52 -21.05
CA ILE A 34 7.59 -6.56 -20.43
C ILE A 34 7.91 -7.07 -19.03
N SER A 35 9.02 -7.81 -18.93
CA SER A 35 9.53 -8.31 -17.66
C SER A 35 10.00 -7.15 -16.79
N ALA A 36 9.47 -7.04 -15.58
CA ALA A 36 10.02 -6.15 -14.57
C ALA A 36 11.34 -6.77 -14.06
N TRP A 37 12.47 -6.38 -14.66
CA TRP A 37 13.81 -6.84 -14.29
C TRP A 37 14.10 -6.70 -12.78
N GLY A 38 13.62 -5.62 -12.17
CA GLY A 38 13.75 -5.38 -10.74
C GLY A 38 12.82 -6.20 -9.83
N ALA A 39 11.90 -7.01 -10.37
CA ALA A 39 10.89 -7.68 -9.54
C ALA A 39 11.49 -8.71 -8.57
N ALA A 40 12.59 -9.39 -8.94
CA ALA A 40 13.27 -10.32 -8.04
C ALA A 40 13.94 -9.57 -6.87
N LEU A 41 14.64 -8.47 -7.18
CA LEU A 41 15.29 -7.64 -6.18
C LEU A 41 14.26 -6.98 -5.24
N ALA A 42 13.21 -6.38 -5.78
CA ALA A 42 12.15 -5.76 -4.97
C ALA A 42 11.49 -6.77 -4.01
N ARG A 43 11.32 -8.04 -4.43
CA ARG A 43 10.84 -9.10 -3.53
C ARG A 43 11.84 -9.41 -2.41
N LEU A 44 13.14 -9.42 -2.71
CA LEU A 44 14.18 -9.64 -1.71
C LEU A 44 14.20 -8.50 -0.69
N GLU A 45 14.18 -7.25 -1.15
CA GLU A 45 14.10 -6.06 -0.30
C GLU A 45 12.90 -6.13 0.64
N LEU A 46 11.71 -6.47 0.12
CA LEU A 46 10.50 -6.63 0.94
C LEU A 46 10.66 -7.76 1.97
N ARG A 47 11.22 -8.91 1.58
CA ARG A 47 11.44 -10.05 2.48
C ARG A 47 12.43 -9.75 3.60
N CYS A 48 13.40 -8.87 3.37
CA CYS A 48 14.35 -8.45 4.39
C CYS A 48 13.80 -7.32 5.27
N ALA A 49 13.24 -6.27 4.65
CA ALA A 49 12.87 -5.05 5.35
C ALA A 49 11.63 -5.22 6.23
N PHE A 50 10.58 -5.89 5.73
CA PHE A 50 9.31 -5.98 6.46
C PHE A 50 9.43 -6.76 7.77
N PRO A 51 10.01 -7.96 7.82
CA PRO A 51 10.19 -8.67 9.09
C PRO A 51 11.02 -7.86 10.09
N ALA A 52 12.13 -7.26 9.65
CA ALA A 52 12.97 -6.44 10.53
C ALA A 52 12.22 -5.23 11.11
N LEU A 53 11.36 -4.62 10.30
CA LEU A 53 10.54 -3.48 10.71
C LEU A 53 9.53 -3.89 11.79
N PHE A 54 8.78 -4.97 11.58
CA PHE A 54 7.76 -5.43 12.54
C PHE A 54 8.34 -6.09 13.79
N VAL A 55 9.56 -6.64 13.73
CA VAL A 55 10.25 -7.16 14.91
C VAL A 55 10.75 -6.03 15.81
N ARG A 56 11.25 -4.94 15.22
CA ARG A 56 11.89 -3.83 15.97
C ARG A 56 10.92 -2.76 16.43
N LEU A 57 9.83 -2.56 15.68
CA LEU A 57 8.82 -1.54 15.96
C LEU A 57 7.56 -2.24 16.48
N GLU A 58 7.58 -2.57 17.77
CA GLU A 58 6.44 -3.19 18.45
C GLU A 58 5.21 -2.26 18.39
N ASP A 59 4.03 -2.86 18.26
CA ASP A 59 2.75 -2.14 18.15
C ASP A 59 2.74 -1.04 17.08
N LEU A 60 3.41 -1.28 15.95
CA LEU A 60 3.40 -0.36 14.81
C LEU A 60 1.97 -0.14 14.29
N ALA A 61 1.51 1.10 14.33
CA ALA A 61 0.18 1.50 13.87
C ALA A 61 0.23 2.84 13.13
N LEU A 62 -0.82 3.13 12.34
CA LEU A 62 -1.01 4.47 11.76
C LEU A 62 -1.49 5.43 12.85
N THR A 63 -0.95 6.65 12.83
CA THR A 63 -1.41 7.74 13.72
C THR A 63 -2.69 8.42 13.24
N ILE A 64 -3.10 8.10 12.01
CA ILE A 64 -4.24 8.68 11.29
C ILE A 64 -5.14 7.55 10.78
N ALA A 65 -6.38 7.88 10.41
CA ALA A 65 -7.25 6.92 9.74
C ALA A 65 -6.66 6.51 8.37
N ALA A 66 -6.95 5.29 7.92
CA ALA A 66 -6.34 4.75 6.70
C ALA A 66 -6.79 5.50 5.43
N GLU A 67 -8.01 6.02 5.45
CA GLU A 67 -8.62 6.85 4.41
C GLU A 67 -7.98 8.25 4.30
N ASP A 68 -7.34 8.74 5.37
CA ASP A 68 -6.70 10.07 5.40
C ASP A 68 -5.27 10.04 4.85
N VAL A 69 -4.76 8.87 4.45
CA VAL A 69 -3.44 8.73 3.84
C VAL A 69 -3.43 9.44 2.48
N VAL A 70 -2.76 10.59 2.43
CA VAL A 70 -2.58 11.35 1.18
C VAL A 70 -1.59 10.63 0.28
N TYR A 71 -2.03 10.29 -0.93
CA TYR A 71 -1.19 9.72 -1.97
C TYR A 71 -0.57 10.80 -2.84
N MET A 72 0.63 10.54 -3.36
CA MET A 72 1.24 11.41 -4.36
C MET A 72 0.33 11.52 -5.59
N PRO A 73 0.17 12.72 -6.19
CA PRO A 73 -0.62 12.92 -7.39
C PRO A 73 0.15 12.40 -8.62
N SER A 74 0.27 11.08 -8.75
CA SER A 74 0.97 10.40 -9.83
C SER A 74 0.02 9.46 -10.57
N TYR A 75 0.03 9.54 -11.90
CA TYR A 75 -0.70 8.64 -12.78
C TYR A 75 0.02 7.30 -13.00
N VAL A 76 1.33 7.24 -12.72
CA VAL A 76 2.17 6.06 -13.00
C VAL A 76 2.37 5.20 -11.76
N ILE A 77 2.50 5.81 -10.57
CA ILE A 77 2.86 5.12 -9.33
C ILE A 77 1.89 5.52 -8.23
N ARG A 78 1.25 4.53 -7.60
CA ARG A 78 0.42 4.74 -6.42
C ARG A 78 1.30 4.63 -5.16
N CYS A 79 1.72 5.76 -4.62
CA CYS A 79 2.56 5.82 -3.42
C CYS A 79 2.02 6.83 -2.41
N PRO A 80 1.91 6.50 -1.11
CA PRO A 80 1.67 7.49 -0.07
C PRO A 80 2.71 8.60 -0.13
N GLN A 81 2.29 9.85 0.01
CA GLN A 81 3.23 10.98 0.11
C GLN A 81 3.95 10.96 1.46
N ARG A 82 3.25 10.56 2.52
CA ARG A 82 3.75 10.33 3.88
C ARG A 82 2.99 9.16 4.49
N LEU A 83 3.62 8.45 5.43
CA LEU A 83 2.98 7.40 6.20
C LEU A 83 3.22 7.64 7.70
N PRO A 84 2.38 8.46 8.36
CA PRO A 84 2.52 8.77 9.78
C PRO A 84 2.25 7.54 10.66
N VAL A 85 3.25 7.10 11.41
CA VAL A 85 3.19 5.90 12.26
C VAL A 85 3.52 6.18 13.72
N THR A 86 2.92 5.41 14.61
CA THR A 86 3.31 5.25 16.02
C THR A 86 3.84 3.84 16.23
N PHE A 87 4.73 3.68 17.20
CA PHE A 87 5.23 2.39 17.66
C PHE A 87 5.65 2.52 19.12
N ARG A 88 5.73 1.39 19.82
CA ARG A 88 6.40 1.32 21.10
C ARG A 88 7.90 1.15 20.86
N PRO A 89 8.76 2.01 21.43
CA PRO A 89 10.20 1.78 21.37
C PRO A 89 10.49 0.44 22.06
N SER A 90 11.00 -0.53 21.30
CA SER A 90 11.55 -1.75 21.91
C SER A 90 12.88 -1.37 22.56
N VAL A 91 12.96 -1.52 23.88
CA VAL A 91 14.21 -1.35 24.63
C VAL A 91 15.07 -2.58 24.33
N ALA A 92 16.09 -2.40 23.50
CA ALA A 92 17.18 -3.36 23.36
C ALA A 92 18.19 -3.19 24.51
#